data_AF-A0A2J8NTL2-F1
#
_entry.id   AF-A0A2J8NTL2-F1
#
_cell.length_a   1.000
_cell.length_b   1.000
_cell.length_c   1.000
_cell.angle_alpha   90.00
_cell.angle_beta   90.00
_cell.angle_gamma   90.00
#
_symmetry.space_group_name_H-M   'P 1'
#
loop_
_entity.id
_entity.type
_entity.pdbx_description
1 polymer ?
#
loop_
_entity_poly.entity_id
_entity_poly.type
_entity_poly.pdbx_seq_one_letter_code
_entity_poly.pdbx_strand_id
1 'polypeptide(L)'
;TTLASIIMIFLTALATFIVILPGIRGKMRLFWLLRVVTSLFIGAAILAVNFSSEWSVGQVSTNTSYKAFSSEWISADIGLQVGLGGVNITLTGTPVQQLNETINYNEEFTWRLGENYAEEYAKALEKGLPDPVLYLAEKFTPRSPCGLYRQYRLAGHYTSAMLCR
;
A
#
# COMPACT_ATOMS: atom_id res chain seq x y z
N THR A 1 4.44 3.22 -7.34
CA THR A 1 4.51 3.83 -8.69
C THR A 1 3.12 4.15 -9.24
N THR A 2 2.13 3.26 -9.07
CA THR A 2 0.73 3.45 -9.49
C THR A 2 0.11 4.77 -9.04
N LEU A 3 0.22 5.14 -7.75
CA LEU A 3 -0.29 6.40 -7.21
C LEU A 3 0.32 7.63 -7.90
N ALA A 4 1.64 7.62 -8.13
CA ALA A 4 2.32 8.71 -8.82
C ALA A 4 1.83 8.87 -10.26
N SER A 5 1.61 7.76 -10.98
CA SER A 5 1.04 7.77 -12.32
C SER A 5 -0.38 8.36 -12.34
N ILE A 6 -1.23 7.98 -11.39
CA ILE A 6 -2.59 8.54 -11.25
C ILE A 6 -2.49 10.05 -11.02
N ILE A 7 -1.70 10.49 -10.03
CA ILE A 7 -1.54 11.92 -9.73
C ILE A 7 -1.08 12.70 -10.97
N MET A 8 -0.11 12.19 -11.73
CA MET A 8 0.38 12.85 -12.94
C MET A 8 -0.69 12.98 -14.03
N ILE A 9 -1.50 11.94 -14.27
CA ILE A 9 -2.59 11.98 -15.26
C ILE A 9 -3.65 13.01 -14.87
N PHE A 10 -4.01 13.08 -13.59
CA PHE A 10 -4.99 14.04 -13.12
C PHE A 10 -4.44 15.47 -13.11
N LEU A 11 -3.14 15.67 -12.81
CA LEU A 11 -2.48 16.97 -12.89
C LEU A 11 -2.37 17.48 -14.33
N THR A 12 -2.05 16.61 -15.31
CA THR A 12 -2.01 17.01 -16.72
C THR A 12 -3.41 17.39 -17.22
N ALA A 13 -4.43 16.60 -16.88
CA ALA A 13 -5.82 16.95 -17.18
C ALA A 13 -6.21 18.31 -16.56
N LEU A 14 -5.89 18.54 -15.29
CA LEU A 14 -6.13 19.83 -14.62
C LEU A 14 -5.42 20.98 -15.35
N ALA A 15 -4.16 20.81 -15.73
CA ALA A 15 -3.40 21.81 -16.47
C ALA A 15 -4.06 22.15 -17.82
N THR A 16 -4.53 21.15 -18.57
CA THR A 16 -5.26 21.40 -19.83
C THR A 16 -6.54 22.20 -19.60
N PHE A 17 -7.31 21.91 -18.54
CA PHE A 17 -8.50 22.69 -18.21
C PHE A 17 -8.19 24.13 -17.80
N ILE A 18 -7.05 24.37 -17.13
CA ILE A 18 -6.57 25.72 -16.79
C ILE A 18 -6.19 26.51 -18.07
N VAL A 19 -5.59 25.85 -19.07
CA VAL A 19 -5.22 26.49 -20.34
C VAL A 19 -6.46 26.89 -21.16
N ILE A 20 -7.52 26.08 -21.14
CA ILE A 20 -8.78 26.36 -21.87
C ILE A 20 -9.63 27.41 -21.14
N LEU A 21 -9.37 27.62 -19.84
CA LEU A 21 -10.13 28.50 -18.95
C LEU A 21 -10.32 29.96 -19.43
N PRO A 22 -9.36 30.63 -20.10
CA PRO A 22 -9.54 31.99 -20.63
C PRO A 22 -10.60 32.09 -21.74
N GLY A 23 -10.92 30.98 -22.42
CA GLY A 23 -11.95 30.94 -23.47
C GLY A 23 -13.39 30.99 -22.94
N ILE A 24 -13.60 30.88 -21.63
CA ILE A 24 -14.92 30.84 -21.00
C ILE A 24 -15.33 32.26 -20.57
N ARG A 25 -16.48 32.72 -21.06
CA ARG A 25 -17.01 34.07 -20.78
C ARG A 25 -17.54 34.21 -19.33
N GLY A 26 -17.11 35.28 -18.65
CA GLY A 26 -17.87 35.92 -17.56
C GLY A 26 -17.79 35.31 -16.15
N LYS A 27 -18.82 35.59 -15.33
CA LYS A 27 -18.96 35.26 -13.89
C LYS A 27 -19.15 33.76 -13.59
N MET A 28 -19.52 32.95 -14.59
CA MET A 28 -19.69 31.49 -14.46
C MET A 28 -18.35 30.72 -14.47
N ARG A 29 -17.23 31.38 -14.77
CA ARG A 29 -15.88 30.78 -14.80
C ARG A 29 -15.51 30.12 -13.46
N LEU A 30 -15.84 30.76 -12.34
CA LEU A 30 -15.55 30.21 -11.01
C LEU A 30 -16.36 28.94 -10.74
N PHE A 31 -17.67 28.96 -11.04
CA PHE A 31 -18.53 27.79 -10.88
C PHE A 31 -18.10 26.63 -11.79
N TRP A 32 -17.70 26.92 -13.03
CA TRP A 32 -17.20 25.90 -13.95
C TRP A 32 -15.89 25.29 -13.45
N LEU A 33 -14.94 26.12 -13.00
CA LEU A 33 -13.68 25.64 -12.43
C LEU A 33 -13.93 24.75 -11.20
N LEU A 34 -14.78 25.20 -10.28
CA LEU A 34 -15.09 24.42 -9.07
C LEU A 34 -15.71 23.07 -9.44
N ARG A 35 -16.62 23.03 -10.42
CA ARG A 35 -17.24 21.79 -10.91
C ARG A 35 -16.22 20.84 -11.55
N VAL A 36 -15.33 21.36 -12.39
CA VAL A 36 -14.31 20.54 -13.05
C VAL A 36 -13.33 19.99 -12.02
N VAL A 37 -12.81 20.84 -11.13
CA VAL A 37 -11.85 20.43 -10.09
C VAL A 37 -12.47 19.40 -9.15
N THR A 38 -13.70 19.62 -8.68
CA THR A 38 -14.39 18.64 -7.81
C THR A 38 -14.63 17.31 -8.53
N SER A 39 -15.09 17.32 -9.78
CA SER A 39 -15.27 16.10 -10.57
C SER A 39 -13.95 15.35 -10.80
N LEU A 40 -12.87 16.08 -11.11
CA LEU A 40 -11.55 15.49 -11.33
C LEU A 40 -11.01 14.88 -10.04
N PHE A 41 -11.18 15.61 -8.93
CA PHE A 41 -10.74 15.17 -7.61
C PHE A 41 -11.48 13.91 -7.15
N ILE A 42 -12.80 13.83 -7.37
CA ILE A 42 -13.59 12.63 -7.04
C ILE A 42 -13.06 11.41 -7.81
N GLY A 43 -12.84 11.55 -9.12
CA GLY A 43 -12.28 10.46 -9.93
C GLY A 43 -10.87 10.06 -9.50
N ALA A 44 -10.02 11.03 -9.18
CA ALA A 44 -8.66 10.79 -8.70
C ALA A 44 -8.65 10.05 -7.36
N ALA A 45 -9.50 10.49 -6.43
CA ALA A 45 -9.62 9.92 -5.10
C ALA A 45 -10.11 8.47 -5.16
N ILE A 46 -11.13 8.16 -5.97
CA ILE A 46 -11.63 6.79 -6.14
C ILE A 46 -10.53 5.86 -6.65
N LEU A 47 -9.79 6.28 -7.68
CA LEU A 47 -8.69 5.48 -8.24
C LEU A 47 -7.53 5.34 -7.25
N ALA A 48 -7.12 6.43 -6.60
CA ALA A 48 -6.04 6.40 -5.62
C ALA A 48 -6.36 5.48 -4.44
N VAL A 49 -7.57 5.56 -3.89
CA VAL A 49 -8.03 4.73 -2.76
C VAL A 49 -8.14 3.26 -3.16
N ASN A 50 -8.55 2.94 -4.39
CA ASN A 50 -8.61 1.56 -4.88
C ASN A 50 -7.22 0.90 -4.96
N PHE A 51 -6.18 1.64 -5.32
CA PHE A 51 -4.81 1.13 -5.41
C PHE A 51 -3.96 1.38 -4.16
N SER A 52 -4.50 2.04 -3.14
CA SER A 52 -3.78 2.30 -1.90
C SER A 52 -3.69 1.05 -1.02
N SER A 53 -2.54 0.87 -0.38
CA SER A 53 -2.28 -0.13 0.67
C SER A 53 -2.56 0.39 2.09
N GLU A 54 -3.11 1.60 2.22
CA GLU A 54 -3.26 2.31 3.51
C GLU A 54 -4.64 2.14 4.15
N TRP A 55 -5.35 1.05 3.86
CA TRP A 55 -6.71 0.84 4.40
C TRP A 55 -6.72 0.48 5.88
N SER A 56 -5.72 -0.28 6.34
CA SER A 56 -5.50 -0.53 7.76
C SER A 56 -4.01 -0.49 8.04
N VAL A 57 -3.60 0.52 8.81
CA VAL A 57 -2.20 0.78 9.12
C VAL A 57 -1.96 0.58 10.61
N GLY A 58 -0.88 -0.11 10.94
CA GLY A 58 -0.35 -0.22 12.29
C GLY A 58 1.16 -0.08 12.26
N GLN A 59 1.72 0.62 13.24
CA GLN A 59 3.17 0.74 13.39
C GLN A 59 3.53 0.59 14.86
N VAL A 60 4.61 -0.14 15.12
CA VAL A 60 5.12 -0.37 16.47
C VAL A 60 6.64 -0.33 16.47
N SER A 61 7.22 0.36 17.46
CA SER A 61 8.67 0.39 17.68
C SER A 61 9.03 -0.70 18.68
N THR A 62 9.85 -1.67 18.26
CA THR A 62 10.19 -2.82 19.11
C THR A 62 11.61 -3.31 18.86
N ASN A 63 12.18 -3.97 19.88
CA ASN A 63 13.42 -4.71 19.71
C ASN A 63 13.07 -6.15 19.33
N THR A 64 13.55 -6.61 18.17
CA THR A 64 13.19 -7.91 17.61
C THR A 64 14.41 -8.65 17.09
N SER A 65 14.32 -9.98 16.96
CA SER A 65 15.34 -10.76 16.27
C SER A 65 15.34 -10.40 14.79
N TYR A 66 16.52 -10.31 14.20
CA TYR A 66 16.65 -9.87 12.82
C TYR A 66 16.72 -11.03 11.81
N LYS A 67 17.63 -11.98 12.04
CA LYS A 67 17.93 -13.06 11.09
C LYS A 67 18.20 -14.38 11.80
N ALA A 68 17.88 -15.47 11.11
CA ALA A 68 18.27 -16.81 11.50
C ALA A 68 19.80 -16.92 11.69
N PHE A 69 20.22 -17.71 12.67
CA PHE A 69 21.62 -17.92 13.05
C PHE A 69 22.38 -16.68 13.58
N SER A 70 21.68 -15.58 13.89
CA SER A 70 22.20 -14.48 14.69
C SER A 70 21.39 -14.34 15.97
N SER A 71 22.07 -14.15 17.10
CA SER A 71 21.44 -13.83 18.39
C SER A 71 21.28 -12.32 18.61
N GLU A 72 21.65 -11.50 17.63
CA GLU A 72 21.58 -10.05 17.73
C GLU A 72 20.15 -9.54 17.54
N TRP A 73 19.80 -8.55 18.36
CA TRP A 73 18.51 -7.90 18.33
C TRP A 73 18.67 -6.54 17.67
N ILE A 74 17.70 -6.17 16.84
CA ILE A 74 17.63 -4.87 16.20
C ILE A 74 16.54 -4.04 16.85
N SER A 75 16.76 -2.74 16.97
CA SER A 75 15.72 -1.78 17.33
C SER A 75 15.10 -1.26 16.05
N ALA A 76 13.84 -1.62 15.78
CA ALA A 76 13.22 -1.28 14.51
C ALA A 76 11.74 -0.94 14.67
N ASP A 77 11.29 -0.06 13.79
CA ASP A 77 9.90 0.23 13.56
C ASP A 77 9.33 -0.78 12.57
N ILE A 78 8.36 -1.55 13.04
CA ILE A 78 7.63 -2.52 12.24
C ILE A 78 6.29 -1.91 11.88
N GLY A 79 6.02 -1.82 10.58
CA GLY A 79 4.77 -1.31 10.04
C GLY A 79 4.01 -2.41 9.28
N LEU A 80 2.70 -2.41 9.44
CA LEU A 80 1.77 -3.26 8.73
C LEU A 80 0.77 -2.36 8.01
N GLN A 81 0.72 -2.46 6.68
CA GLN A 81 -0.18 -1.68 5.83
C GLN A 81 -1.01 -2.63 4.99
N VAL A 82 -2.25 -2.85 5.40
CA VAL A 82 -3.17 -3.74 4.68
C VAL A 82 -3.96 -2.93 3.65
N GLY A 83 -3.88 -3.34 2.39
CA GLY A 83 -4.67 -2.82 1.28
C GLY A 83 -5.79 -3.76 0.85
N LEU A 84 -6.48 -3.38 -0.23
CA LEU A 84 -7.54 -4.22 -0.81
C LEU A 84 -6.97 -5.49 -1.47
N GLY A 85 -5.82 -5.37 -2.13
CA GLY A 85 -5.21 -6.44 -2.91
C GLY A 85 -4.10 -7.22 -2.21
N GLY A 86 -3.68 -6.82 -1.02
CA GLY A 86 -2.51 -7.37 -0.36
C GLY A 86 -2.13 -6.63 0.90
N VAL A 87 -0.96 -6.95 1.42
CA VAL A 87 -0.37 -6.35 2.62
C VAL A 87 1.08 -5.98 2.36
N ASN A 88 1.44 -4.76 2.75
CA ASN A 88 2.79 -4.24 2.77
C ASN A 88 3.32 -4.29 4.21
N ILE A 89 4.48 -4.90 4.39
CA ILE A 89 5.17 -5.00 5.67
C ILE A 89 6.46 -4.21 5.57
N THR A 90 6.59 -3.22 6.45
CA THR A 90 7.77 -2.36 6.52
C THR A 90 8.58 -2.69 7.76
N LEU A 91 9.90 -2.78 7.62
CA LEU A 91 10.84 -2.94 8.73
C LEU A 91 11.96 -1.90 8.57
N THR A 92 11.96 -0.90 9.44
CA THR A 92 12.89 0.23 9.40
C THR A 92 13.69 0.30 10.69
N GLY A 93 15.02 0.21 10.62
CA GLY A 93 15.87 0.32 11.79
C GLY A 93 15.89 1.72 12.40
N THR A 94 15.99 1.80 13.73
CA THR A 94 16.17 3.04 14.51
C THR A 94 17.46 2.96 15.34
N PRO A 95 18.64 3.36 14.80
CA PRO A 95 18.91 3.99 13.51
C PRO A 95 18.89 3.00 12.33
N VAL A 96 18.83 3.51 11.09
CA VAL A 96 18.68 2.66 9.88
C VAL A 96 19.86 1.72 9.66
N GLN A 97 21.07 2.15 10.03
CA GLN A 97 22.24 1.28 10.01
C GLN A 97 22.45 0.64 11.38
N GLN A 98 22.28 -0.67 11.44
CA GLN A 98 22.58 -1.50 12.61
C GLN A 98 23.27 -2.77 12.12
N LEU A 99 24.18 -3.31 12.94
CA LEU A 99 24.87 -4.56 12.62
C LEU A 99 25.61 -4.52 11.26
N ASN A 100 26.11 -3.34 10.87
CA ASN A 100 26.73 -3.07 9.57
C ASN A 100 25.81 -3.33 8.35
N GLU A 101 24.49 -3.41 8.57
CA GLU A 101 23.48 -3.60 7.54
C GLU A 101 22.50 -2.42 7.50
N THR A 102 21.90 -2.18 6.33
CA THR A 102 20.88 -1.13 6.15
C THR A 102 19.50 -1.75 6.27
N ILE A 103 18.82 -1.49 7.38
CA ILE A 103 17.51 -2.08 7.69
C ILE A 103 16.43 -1.12 7.20
N ASN A 104 15.99 -1.32 5.96
CA ASN A 104 14.87 -0.61 5.35
C ASN A 104 14.16 -1.52 4.34
N TYR A 105 13.33 -2.42 4.87
CA TYR A 105 12.58 -3.38 4.07
C TYR A 105 11.15 -2.87 3.86
N ASN A 106 10.64 -3.04 2.65
CA ASN A 106 9.24 -2.81 2.29
C ASN A 106 8.82 -3.96 1.37
N GLU A 107 8.26 -5.01 1.97
CA GLU A 107 7.90 -6.24 1.27
C GLU A 107 6.38 -6.29 1.11
N GLU A 108 5.93 -6.61 -0.11
CA GLU A 108 4.50 -6.69 -0.46
C GLU A 108 4.12 -8.15 -0.69
N PHE A 109 3.02 -8.58 -0.08
CA PHE A 109 2.42 -9.89 -0.29
C PHE A 109 0.98 -9.73 -0.75
N THR A 110 0.64 -10.32 -1.89
CA THR A 110 -0.65 -10.06 -2.54
C THR A 110 -1.58 -11.27 -2.50
N TRP A 111 -2.88 -10.99 -2.48
CA TRP A 111 -3.93 -12.01 -2.41
C TRP A 111 -5.05 -11.77 -3.43
N ARG A 112 -4.72 -11.09 -4.52
CA ARG A 112 -5.65 -10.82 -5.62
C ARG A 112 -6.11 -12.12 -6.27
N LEU A 113 -7.21 -12.06 -7.01
CA LEU A 113 -7.64 -13.21 -7.82
C LEU A 113 -6.57 -13.53 -8.87
N GLY A 114 -6.06 -14.76 -8.82
CA GLY A 114 -4.98 -15.23 -9.70
C GLY A 114 -3.61 -15.30 -9.03
N GLU A 115 -3.44 -14.67 -7.87
CA GLU A 115 -2.19 -14.68 -7.10
C GLU A 115 -2.28 -15.68 -5.94
N ASN A 116 -1.16 -16.35 -5.66
CA ASN A 116 -1.07 -17.37 -4.63
C ASN A 116 -0.16 -16.92 -3.49
N TYR A 117 -0.79 -16.35 -2.46
CA TYR A 117 -0.11 -15.88 -1.25
C TYR A 117 0.82 -16.92 -0.63
N ALA A 118 0.44 -18.21 -0.64
CA ALA A 118 1.26 -19.26 -0.05
C ALA A 118 2.57 -19.51 -0.83
N GLU A 119 2.54 -19.32 -2.15
CA GLU A 119 3.72 -19.43 -3.00
C GLU A 119 4.65 -18.22 -2.83
N GLU A 120 4.10 -17.01 -2.74
CA GLU A 120 4.86 -15.80 -2.46
C GLU A 120 5.54 -15.86 -1.08
N TYR A 121 4.81 -16.34 -0.08
CA TYR A 121 5.37 -16.58 1.25
C TYR A 121 6.49 -17.62 1.25
N ALA A 122 6.33 -18.72 0.49
CA ALA A 122 7.39 -19.72 0.34
C ALA A 122 8.65 -19.13 -0.33
N LYS A 123 8.49 -18.31 -1.37
CA LYS A 123 9.62 -17.59 -2.01
C LYS A 123 10.29 -16.61 -1.05
N ALA A 124 9.53 -15.92 -0.21
CA ALA A 124 10.05 -15.03 0.82
C ALA A 124 10.85 -15.78 1.89
N LEU A 125 10.39 -16.98 2.28
CA LEU A 125 11.13 -17.89 3.17
C LEU A 125 12.44 -18.35 2.53
N GLU A 126 12.41 -18.77 1.27
CA GLU A 126 13.61 -19.20 0.53
C GLU A 126 14.62 -18.06 0.32
N LYS A 127 14.13 -16.83 0.13
CA LYS A 127 14.95 -15.61 0.04
C LYS A 127 15.63 -15.27 1.37
N GLY A 128 15.10 -15.77 2.50
CA GLY A 128 15.64 -15.49 3.84
C GLY A 128 15.34 -14.07 4.31
N LEU A 129 14.11 -13.60 4.15
CA LEU A 129 13.69 -12.29 4.69
C LEU A 129 13.83 -12.24 6.22
N PRO A 130 13.93 -11.04 6.83
CA PRO A 130 14.03 -10.88 8.27
C PRO A 130 12.86 -11.53 9.04
N ASP A 131 13.15 -12.07 10.22
CA ASP A 131 12.18 -12.80 11.05
C ASP A 131 10.87 -12.02 11.28
N PRO A 132 10.87 -10.69 11.58
CA PRO A 132 9.64 -9.95 11.85
C PRO A 132 8.74 -9.83 10.61
N VAL A 133 9.35 -9.75 9.42
CA VAL A 133 8.63 -9.68 8.14
C VAL A 133 7.94 -11.01 7.88
N LEU A 134 8.68 -12.12 8.02
CA LEU A 134 8.15 -13.46 7.83
C LEU A 134 7.06 -13.79 8.86
N TYR A 135 7.23 -13.39 10.11
CA TYR A 135 6.25 -13.59 11.17
C TYR A 135 4.92 -12.90 10.85
N LEU A 136 4.95 -11.65 10.39
CA LEU A 136 3.75 -10.91 10.00
C LEU A 136 3.11 -11.51 8.74
N ALA A 137 3.90 -11.86 7.74
CA ALA A 137 3.40 -12.49 6.51
C ALA A 137 2.72 -13.84 6.81
N GLU A 138 3.28 -14.63 7.74
CA GLU A 138 2.70 -15.92 8.14
C GLU A 138 1.27 -15.76 8.69
N LYS A 139 0.98 -14.69 9.44
CA LYS A 139 -0.38 -14.43 9.98
C LYS A 139 -1.43 -14.30 8.89
N PHE A 140 -1.06 -13.83 7.71
CA PHE A 140 -1.95 -13.66 6.56
C PHE A 140 -1.92 -14.87 5.62
N THR A 141 -1.29 -15.98 5.98
CA THR A 141 -1.33 -17.19 5.15
C THR A 141 -2.71 -17.87 5.17
N PRO A 142 -3.12 -18.56 4.09
CA PRO A 142 -4.41 -19.25 4.04
C PRO A 142 -4.62 -20.33 5.11
N ARG A 143 -3.52 -20.89 5.65
CA ARG A 143 -3.53 -21.94 6.67
C ARG A 143 -3.39 -21.39 8.10
N SER A 144 -3.30 -20.07 8.27
CA SER A 144 -3.11 -19.49 9.59
C SER A 144 -4.33 -19.73 10.50
N PRO A 145 -4.14 -20.02 11.80
CA PRO A 145 -5.25 -20.29 12.72
C PRO A 145 -6.21 -19.11 12.91
N CYS A 146 -5.74 -17.88 12.69
CA CYS A 146 -6.52 -16.66 12.90
C CYS A 146 -7.50 -16.34 11.76
N GLY A 147 -7.39 -17.02 10.60
CA GLY A 147 -8.33 -16.87 9.48
C GLY A 147 -8.39 -15.47 8.84
N LEU A 148 -7.40 -14.61 9.10
CA LEU A 148 -7.34 -13.23 8.60
C LEU A 148 -7.37 -13.17 7.07
N TYR A 149 -6.62 -14.07 6.42
CA TYR A 149 -6.51 -14.15 4.96
C TYR A 149 -7.86 -14.11 4.26
N ARG A 150 -8.80 -14.97 4.70
CA ARG A 150 -10.11 -15.12 4.04
C ARG A 150 -10.94 -13.84 4.17
N GLN A 151 -10.93 -13.21 5.35
CA GLN A 151 -11.73 -12.01 5.62
C GLN A 151 -11.19 -10.81 4.84
N TYR A 152 -9.88 -10.55 4.91
CA TYR A 152 -9.25 -9.44 4.19
C TYR A 152 -9.33 -9.61 2.67
N ARG A 153 -9.14 -10.82 2.16
CA ARG A 153 -9.27 -11.10 0.72
C ARG A 153 -10.68 -10.86 0.21
N LEU A 154 -11.71 -11.31 0.94
CA LEU A 154 -13.11 -11.08 0.55
C LEU A 154 -13.48 -9.60 0.63
N ALA A 155 -13.16 -8.94 1.75
CA ALA A 155 -13.43 -7.53 1.95
C ALA A 155 -12.72 -6.68 0.87
N GLY A 156 -11.45 -6.95 0.62
CA GLY A 156 -10.65 -6.30 -0.40
C GLY A 156 -11.23 -6.46 -1.81
N HIS A 157 -11.61 -7.68 -2.17
CA HIS A 157 -12.19 -7.97 -3.49
C HIS A 157 -13.51 -7.24 -3.73
N TYR A 158 -14.46 -7.31 -2.79
CA TYR A 158 -15.75 -6.63 -2.95
C TYR A 158 -15.63 -5.11 -2.87
N THR A 159 -14.75 -4.59 -2.02
CA THR A 159 -14.52 -3.14 -1.92
C THR A 159 -13.91 -2.60 -3.22
N SER A 160 -12.93 -3.31 -3.80
CA SER A 160 -12.37 -2.95 -5.09
C SER A 160 -13.43 -3.00 -6.21
N ALA A 161 -14.29 -4.03 -6.21
CA ALA A 161 -15.40 -4.12 -7.16
C ALA A 161 -16.42 -2.98 -7.02
N MET A 162 -16.70 -2.52 -5.79
CA MET A 162 -17.59 -1.39 -5.53
C MET A 162 -16.97 -0.05 -5.91
N LEU A 163 -15.66 0.13 -5.73
CA LEU A 163 -14.94 1.35 -6.15
C LEU A 163 -14.82 1.47 -7.67
N CYS A 164 -14.80 0.35 -8.38
CA CYS A 164 -14.78 0.31 -9.85
C CYS A 164 -16.16 0.46 -10.49
N ARG A 165 -17.25 0.52 -9.71
CA ARG A 165 -18.63 0.63 -10.20
C ARG A 165 -19.10 2.07 -10.27
#